data_AF-A0A5C7FAU9-F1
#
_entry.id   AF-A0A5C7FAU9-F1
#
_cell.length_a   1.000
_cell.length_b   1.000
_cell.length_c   1.000
_cell.angle_alpha   90.00
_cell.angle_beta   90.00
_cell.angle_gamma   90.00
#
_symmetry.space_group_name_H-M   'P 1'
#
loop_
_entity.id
_entity.type
_entity.pdbx_description
1 polymer ?
#
loop_
_entity_poly.entity_id
_entity_poly.type
_entity_poly.pdbx_seq_one_letter_code
_entity_poly.pdbx_strand_id
1 'polypeptide(L)'
;MSKTVSIILVSVVVACSLFAMSAYKKEQPGKHLFSTYFDAAPSQGYTTQRSLSASANDTDASIIRQAYTYHKSADYDLALMSFRAYLESNPLPVSDETLLLAGTSAVATGNYAEGADYLDQIDQEGEYASEAWWHLALIDLQRGDLKAAKGELARVANSRYGHNFPTAQIMEELTEK
;
A
#
# COMPACT_ATOMS: atom_id res chain seq x y z
N MET A 1 24.74 -13.20 -44.96
CA MET A 1 24.89 -13.29 -43.49
C MET A 1 24.30 -12.05 -42.85
N SER A 2 23.02 -12.06 -42.46
CA SER A 2 22.48 -10.96 -41.63
C SER A 2 21.33 -11.41 -40.74
N LYS A 3 20.38 -12.19 -41.28
CA LYS A 3 19.17 -12.58 -40.52
C LYS A 3 19.43 -13.57 -39.38
N THR A 4 20.27 -14.58 -39.57
CA THR A 4 20.58 -15.59 -38.54
C THR A 4 21.39 -15.02 -37.36
N VAL A 5 22.34 -14.12 -37.63
CA VAL A 5 23.11 -13.45 -36.57
C VAL A 5 22.22 -12.52 -35.75
N SER A 6 21.30 -11.79 -36.39
CA SER A 6 20.34 -10.95 -35.68
C SER A 6 19.37 -11.74 -34.81
N ILE A 7 18.86 -12.89 -35.27
CA ILE A 7 17.96 -13.74 -34.47
C ILE A 7 18.67 -14.30 -33.24
N ILE A 8 19.91 -14.79 -33.38
CA ILE A 8 20.69 -15.32 -32.26
C ILE A 8 20.98 -14.22 -31.23
N LEU A 9 21.37 -13.02 -31.68
CA LEU A 9 21.64 -11.90 -30.78
C LEU A 9 20.41 -11.50 -29.96
N VAL A 10 19.23 -11.40 -30.61
CA VAL A 10 17.98 -11.10 -29.91
C VAL A 10 17.64 -12.17 -28.88
N SER A 11 17.76 -13.45 -29.23
CA SER A 11 17.50 -14.55 -28.30
C SER A 11 18.43 -14.53 -27.08
N VAL A 12 19.72 -14.22 -27.27
CA VAL A 12 20.68 -14.10 -26.16
C VAL A 12 20.33 -12.94 -25.24
N VAL A 13 19.97 -11.77 -25.80
CA VAL A 13 19.57 -10.60 -24.99
C VAL A 13 18.30 -10.89 -24.18
N VAL A 14 17.31 -11.56 -24.77
CA VAL A 14 16.08 -11.96 -24.06
C VAL A 14 16.40 -12.94 -22.94
N ALA A 15 17.22 -13.97 -23.21
CA ALA A 15 17.63 -14.93 -22.18
C ALA A 15 18.38 -14.27 -21.01
N CYS A 16 19.33 -13.38 -21.30
CA CYS A 16 20.06 -12.62 -20.26
C CYS A 16 19.12 -11.73 -19.44
N SER A 17 18.12 -11.11 -20.06
CA SER A 17 17.13 -10.27 -19.37
C SER A 17 16.24 -11.09 -18.42
N LEU A 18 15.81 -12.29 -18.86
CA LEU A 18 15.03 -13.22 -18.03
C LEU A 18 15.85 -13.71 -16.83
N PHE A 19 17.14 -14.04 -17.03
CA PHE A 19 18.04 -14.42 -15.95
C PHE A 19 18.26 -13.29 -14.94
N ALA A 20 18.51 -12.07 -15.41
CA ALA A 20 18.70 -10.90 -14.54
C ALA A 20 17.45 -10.60 -13.70
N MET A 21 16.25 -10.69 -14.30
CA MET A 21 14.99 -10.53 -13.56
C MET A 21 14.78 -11.63 -12.51
N SER A 22 15.14 -12.88 -12.84
CA SER A 22 15.05 -14.00 -11.89
C SER A 22 16.00 -13.82 -10.70
N ALA A 23 17.23 -13.39 -10.95
CA ALA A 23 18.22 -13.11 -9.91
C ALA A 23 17.77 -11.96 -9.00
N TYR A 24 17.29 -10.85 -9.58
CA TYR A 24 16.78 -9.71 -8.83
C TYR A 24 15.60 -10.08 -7.90
N LYS A 25 14.66 -10.90 -8.39
CA LYS A 25 13.54 -11.41 -7.58
C LYS A 25 13.98 -12.34 -6.44
N LYS A 26 15.11 -13.02 -6.59
CA LYS A 26 15.70 -13.85 -5.52
C LYS A 26 16.43 -13.01 -4.49
N GLU A 27 17.10 -11.94 -4.90
CA GLU A 27 17.83 -11.05 -3.98
C GLU A 27 16.92 -10.11 -3.19
N GLN A 28 15.77 -9.69 -3.74
CA GLN A 28 14.85 -8.75 -3.07
C GLN A 28 13.40 -9.27 -3.06
N PRO A 29 13.13 -10.40 -2.36
CA PRO A 29 11.80 -11.01 -2.33
C PRO A 29 10.74 -10.04 -1.79
N GLY A 30 11.07 -9.27 -0.75
CA GLY A 30 10.15 -8.29 -0.15
C GLY A 30 9.66 -7.23 -1.14
N LYS A 31 10.57 -6.58 -1.88
CA LYS A 31 10.18 -5.58 -2.90
C LYS A 31 9.35 -6.17 -4.03
N HIS A 32 9.65 -7.40 -4.44
CA HIS A 32 8.83 -8.08 -5.44
C HIS A 32 7.41 -8.31 -4.92
N LEU A 33 7.27 -8.84 -3.70
CA LEU A 33 5.97 -9.07 -3.08
C LEU A 33 5.21 -7.75 -2.88
N PHE A 34 5.86 -6.71 -2.37
CA PHE A 34 5.28 -5.37 -2.30
C PHE A 34 4.72 -4.92 -3.66
N SER A 35 5.52 -4.96 -4.72
CA SER A 35 5.08 -4.55 -6.06
C SER A 35 3.93 -5.40 -6.63
N THR A 36 3.74 -6.62 -6.12
CA THR A 36 2.72 -7.56 -6.59
C THR A 36 1.41 -7.37 -5.84
N TYR A 37 1.47 -7.05 -4.55
CA TYR A 37 0.31 -7.07 -3.65
C TYR A 37 -0.11 -5.69 -3.14
N PHE A 38 0.72 -4.65 -3.33
CA PHE A 38 0.33 -3.30 -2.95
C PHE A 38 -0.73 -2.75 -3.91
N ASP A 39 -1.89 -2.42 -3.33
CA ASP A 39 -2.92 -1.58 -3.90
C ASP A 39 -3.22 -0.50 -2.87
N ALA A 40 -3.33 0.76 -3.29
CA ALA A 40 -3.68 1.85 -2.38
C ALA A 40 -5.19 1.95 -2.15
N ALA A 41 -6.01 1.36 -3.03
CA ALA A 41 -7.45 1.35 -2.88
C ALA A 41 -7.88 0.50 -1.67
N PRO A 42 -8.84 0.98 -0.87
CA PRO A 42 -9.34 0.21 0.27
C PRO A 42 -10.06 -1.05 -0.20
N SER A 43 -9.75 -2.17 0.45
CA SER A 43 -10.29 -3.51 0.21
C SER A 43 -11.81 -3.60 0.37
N GLN A 44 -12.39 -2.78 1.25
CA GLN A 44 -13.84 -2.69 1.46
C GLN A 44 -14.52 -1.64 0.57
N GLY A 45 -13.76 -1.00 -0.33
CA GLY A 45 -14.21 0.14 -1.12
C GLY A 45 -14.29 1.43 -0.31
N TYR A 46 -14.66 2.51 -0.98
CA TYR A 46 -14.73 3.83 -0.36
C TYR A 46 -16.05 3.99 0.39
N THR A 47 -16.01 4.27 1.70
CA THR A 47 -17.22 4.41 2.51
C THR A 47 -17.84 5.80 2.46
N THR A 48 -17.51 6.60 1.43
CA THR A 48 -17.85 8.03 1.26
C THR A 48 -19.36 8.32 1.35
N GLN A 49 -19.94 8.30 2.54
CA GLN A 49 -21.29 8.79 2.85
C GLN A 49 -21.61 8.51 4.32
N ARG A 50 -21.13 9.37 5.23
CA ARG A 50 -21.88 9.87 6.42
C ARG A 50 -21.06 10.81 7.32
N SER A 51 -19.73 10.72 7.35
CA SER A 51 -18.89 11.44 8.34
C SER A 51 -18.64 12.92 8.03
N LEU A 52 -18.73 13.35 6.76
CA LEU A 52 -18.38 14.71 6.33
C LEU A 52 -19.37 15.80 6.77
N SER A 53 -20.47 15.43 7.44
CA SER A 53 -21.63 16.31 7.66
C SER A 53 -21.73 16.92 9.06
N ALA A 54 -20.84 16.59 10.01
CA ALA A 54 -21.13 16.85 11.43
C ALA A 54 -20.15 17.74 12.22
N SER A 55 -18.96 18.08 11.72
CA SER A 55 -18.00 18.85 12.54
C SER A 55 -16.92 19.67 11.83
N ALA A 56 -16.90 19.68 10.50
CA ALA A 56 -15.87 20.40 9.74
C ALA A 56 -16.36 21.80 9.34
N ASN A 57 -15.48 22.81 9.41
CA ASN A 57 -15.72 24.08 8.74
C ASN A 57 -15.82 23.83 7.21
N ASP A 58 -16.51 24.71 6.47
CA ASP A 58 -16.76 24.51 5.03
C ASP A 58 -15.45 24.31 4.22
N THR A 59 -14.37 24.98 4.63
CA THR A 59 -13.03 24.80 4.07
C THR A 59 -12.51 23.37 4.25
N ASP A 60 -12.53 22.83 5.46
CA ASP A 60 -12.04 21.47 5.76
C ASP A 60 -12.87 20.42 5.02
N ALA A 61 -14.18 20.63 4.97
CA ALA A 61 -15.10 19.79 4.19
C ALA A 61 -14.79 19.82 2.69
N SER A 62 -14.32 20.94 2.15
CA SER A 62 -13.88 21.03 0.75
C SER A 62 -12.56 20.29 0.50
N ILE A 63 -11.58 20.43 1.40
CA ILE A 63 -10.25 19.81 1.28
C ILE A 63 -10.36 18.29 1.35
N ILE A 64 -11.09 17.78 2.33
CA ILE A 64 -11.22 16.33 2.49
C ILE A 64 -12.00 15.70 1.34
N ARG A 65 -13.02 16.37 0.79
CA ARG A 65 -13.73 15.90 -0.42
C ARG A 65 -12.78 15.80 -1.62
N GLN A 66 -11.88 16.77 -1.79
CA GLN A 66 -10.86 16.71 -2.83
C GLN A 66 -9.90 15.55 -2.60
N ALA A 67 -9.40 15.36 -1.38
CA ALA A 67 -8.51 14.26 -1.02
C ALA A 67 -9.08 12.89 -1.42
N TYR A 68 -10.33 12.62 -1.06
CA TYR A 68 -11.03 11.39 -1.44
C TYR A 68 -11.24 11.28 -2.96
N THR A 69 -11.51 12.39 -3.65
CA THR A 69 -11.70 12.40 -5.11
C THR A 69 -10.39 12.07 -5.83
N TYR A 70 -9.27 12.66 -5.42
CA TYR A 70 -7.96 12.36 -5.96
C TYR A 70 -7.54 10.92 -5.68
N HIS A 71 -7.77 10.43 -4.45
CA HIS A 71 -7.47 9.04 -4.11
C HIS A 71 -8.25 8.05 -5.00
N LYS A 72 -9.56 8.29 -5.18
CA LYS A 72 -10.42 7.49 -6.08
C LYS A 72 -9.96 7.50 -7.53
N SER A 73 -9.33 8.59 -7.95
CA SER A 73 -8.80 8.78 -9.31
C SER A 73 -7.35 8.29 -9.45
N ALA A 74 -6.78 7.70 -8.38
CA ALA A 74 -5.38 7.29 -8.28
C ALA A 74 -4.35 8.43 -8.44
N ASP A 75 -4.78 9.68 -8.23
CA ASP A 75 -3.91 10.86 -8.20
C ASP A 75 -3.28 11.01 -6.80
N TYR A 76 -2.48 10.02 -6.39
CA TYR A 76 -2.02 9.87 -5.00
C TYR A 76 -1.16 11.03 -4.49
N ASP A 77 -0.41 11.72 -5.36
CA ASP A 77 0.32 12.93 -4.98
C ASP A 77 -0.63 14.04 -4.52
N LEU A 78 -1.69 14.30 -5.31
CA LEU A 78 -2.71 15.32 -4.98
C LEU A 78 -3.58 14.88 -3.80
N ALA A 79 -3.88 13.59 -3.70
CA ALA A 79 -4.59 13.02 -2.57
C ALA A 79 -3.80 13.24 -1.27
N LEU A 80 -2.52 12.86 -1.24
CA LEU A 80 -1.64 13.02 -0.09
C LEU A 80 -1.50 14.49 0.32
N MET A 81 -1.28 15.40 -0.64
CA MET A 81 -1.23 16.83 -0.36
C MET A 81 -2.52 17.33 0.32
N SER A 82 -3.68 16.87 -0.17
CA SER A 82 -4.98 17.27 0.38
C SER A 82 -5.24 16.65 1.76
N PHE A 83 -4.86 15.39 1.97
CA PHE A 83 -4.95 14.74 3.28
C PHE A 83 -4.06 15.42 4.32
N ARG A 84 -2.80 15.74 3.97
CA ARG A 84 -1.90 16.51 4.85
C ARG A 84 -2.52 17.83 5.29
N ALA A 85 -3.05 18.61 4.34
CA ALA A 85 -3.68 19.89 4.62
C ALA A 85 -4.91 19.74 5.56
N TYR A 86 -5.72 18.71 5.35
CA TYR A 86 -6.87 18.43 6.23
C TYR A 86 -6.42 18.01 7.65
N LEU A 87 -5.47 17.08 7.74
CA LEU A 87 -4.97 16.52 9.01
C LEU A 87 -4.16 17.54 9.83
N GLU A 88 -3.57 18.57 9.20
CA GLU A 88 -2.93 19.68 9.91
C GLU A 88 -3.93 20.43 10.82
N SER A 89 -5.16 20.63 10.35
CA SER A 89 -6.24 21.26 11.14
C SER A 89 -7.08 20.26 11.93
N ASN A 90 -7.01 18.97 11.56
CA ASN A 90 -7.81 17.88 12.13
C ASN A 90 -6.92 16.69 12.51
N PRO A 91 -6.02 16.85 13.50
CA PRO A 91 -5.02 15.81 13.85
C PRO A 91 -5.66 14.52 14.38
N LEU A 92 -6.92 14.57 14.84
CA LEU A 92 -7.73 13.42 15.20
C LEU A 92 -8.97 13.41 14.30
N PRO A 93 -8.89 12.80 13.10
CA PRO A 93 -10.00 12.80 12.17
C PRO A 93 -11.18 11.99 12.71
N VAL A 94 -12.40 12.33 12.29
CA VAL A 94 -13.63 11.64 12.71
C VAL A 94 -13.65 10.16 12.31
N SER A 95 -12.92 9.80 11.26
CA SER A 95 -12.87 8.43 10.73
C SER A 95 -11.45 8.04 10.36
N ASP A 96 -11.05 6.86 10.81
CA ASP A 96 -9.79 6.20 10.50
C ASP A 96 -9.62 5.90 9.01
N GLU A 97 -10.70 5.88 8.20
CA GLU A 97 -10.60 5.82 6.74
C GLU A 97 -9.72 6.97 6.22
N THR A 98 -9.78 8.13 6.87
CA THR A 98 -8.95 9.28 6.49
C THR A 98 -7.46 9.00 6.69
N LEU A 99 -7.09 8.37 7.81
CA LEU A 99 -5.71 7.98 8.10
C LEU A 99 -5.25 6.87 7.16
N LEU A 100 -6.12 5.90 6.89
CA LEU A 100 -5.85 4.82 5.95
C LEU A 100 -5.54 5.35 4.55
N LEU A 101 -6.41 6.20 4.00
CA LEU A 101 -6.25 6.76 2.65
C LEU A 101 -5.06 7.74 2.56
N ALA A 102 -4.76 8.47 3.63
CA ALA A 102 -3.54 9.27 3.72
C ALA A 102 -2.30 8.37 3.71
N GLY A 103 -2.31 7.31 4.51
CA GLY A 103 -1.25 6.32 4.61
C GLY A 103 -0.97 5.63 3.28
N THR A 104 -2.00 5.10 2.61
CA THR A 104 -1.84 4.43 1.32
C THR A 104 -1.43 5.39 0.19
N SER A 105 -1.89 6.64 0.20
CA SER A 105 -1.38 7.68 -0.72
C SER A 105 0.09 7.96 -0.50
N ALA A 106 0.54 8.05 0.76
CA ALA A 106 1.95 8.21 1.10
C ALA A 106 2.78 7.02 0.63
N VAL A 107 2.32 5.79 0.84
CA VAL A 107 3.01 4.58 0.35
C VAL A 107 3.07 4.54 -1.18
N ALA A 108 1.98 4.87 -1.87
CA ALA A 108 1.92 4.90 -3.33
C ALA A 108 2.88 5.91 -3.96
N THR A 109 3.16 7.00 -3.25
CA THR A 109 4.09 8.08 -3.67
C THR A 109 5.52 7.87 -3.14
N GLY A 110 5.80 6.72 -2.52
CA GLY A 110 7.13 6.37 -2.00
C GLY A 110 7.48 6.98 -0.64
N ASN A 111 6.55 7.69 0.00
CA ASN A 111 6.70 8.27 1.34
C ASN A 111 6.40 7.21 2.43
N TYR A 112 7.18 6.12 2.46
CA TYR A 112 6.89 4.95 3.30
C TYR A 112 6.91 5.21 4.81
N ALA A 113 7.76 6.13 5.29
CA ALA A 113 7.84 6.45 6.72
C ALA A 113 6.57 7.13 7.20
N GLU A 114 6.18 8.21 6.52
CA GLU A 114 4.93 8.92 6.77
C GLU A 114 3.69 8.05 6.56
N GLY A 115 3.72 7.17 5.55
CA GLY A 115 2.64 6.19 5.36
C GLY A 115 2.46 5.30 6.58
N ALA A 116 3.54 4.77 7.14
CA ALA A 116 3.49 4.00 8.37
C ALA A 116 2.99 4.85 9.55
N ASP A 117 3.46 6.09 9.69
CA ASP A 117 3.03 7.00 10.76
C ASP A 117 1.52 7.26 10.74
N TYR A 118 0.90 7.39 9.57
CA TYR A 118 -0.56 7.50 9.46
C TYR A 118 -1.28 6.19 9.82
N LEU A 119 -0.77 5.04 9.35
CA LEU A 119 -1.38 3.73 9.59
C LEU A 119 -1.30 3.32 11.07
N ASP A 120 -0.22 3.68 11.78
CA ASP A 120 -0.03 3.40 13.21
C ASP A 120 -1.00 4.19 14.10
N GLN A 121 -1.59 5.27 13.59
CA GLN A 121 -2.59 6.07 14.31
C GLN A 121 -3.99 5.46 14.27
N ILE A 122 -4.25 4.49 13.38
CA ILE A 122 -5.55 3.82 13.25
C ILE A 122 -5.83 2.99 14.51
N ASP A 123 -7.09 3.03 14.99
CA ASP A 123 -7.51 2.22 16.12
C ASP A 123 -7.31 0.73 15.83
N GLN A 124 -6.53 0.09 16.70
CA GLN A 124 -6.09 -1.30 16.56
C GLN A 124 -7.23 -2.31 16.83
N GLU A 125 -8.35 -1.85 17.40
CA GLU A 125 -9.58 -2.62 17.56
C GLU A 125 -10.69 -2.20 16.59
N GLY A 126 -10.41 -1.16 15.79
CA GLY A 126 -11.35 -0.54 14.87
C GLY A 126 -11.59 -1.33 13.57
N GLU A 127 -12.49 -0.80 12.74
CA GLU A 127 -12.88 -1.40 11.45
C GLU A 127 -11.71 -1.51 10.47
N TYR A 128 -10.78 -0.56 10.52
CA TYR A 128 -9.64 -0.45 9.60
C TYR A 128 -8.35 -1.10 10.12
N ALA A 129 -8.36 -1.69 11.32
CA ALA A 129 -7.17 -2.25 11.96
C ALA A 129 -6.46 -3.31 11.10
N SER A 130 -7.23 -4.27 10.57
CA SER A 130 -6.71 -5.33 9.70
C SER A 130 -6.03 -4.78 8.43
N GLU A 131 -6.60 -3.71 7.88
CA GLU A 131 -6.11 -3.09 6.66
C GLU A 131 -4.86 -2.24 6.91
N ALA A 132 -4.80 -1.57 8.07
CA ALA A 132 -3.61 -0.89 8.53
C ALA A 132 -2.42 -1.87 8.67
N TRP A 133 -2.61 -2.99 9.36
CA TRP A 133 -1.57 -4.03 9.50
C TRP A 133 -1.17 -4.64 8.17
N TRP A 134 -2.13 -4.80 7.25
CA TRP A 134 -1.83 -5.25 5.90
C TRP A 134 -0.86 -4.30 5.20
N HIS A 135 -1.14 -2.99 5.19
CA HIS A 135 -0.25 -2.02 4.55
C HIS A 135 1.08 -1.86 5.28
N LEU A 136 1.12 -1.97 6.62
CA LEU A 136 2.36 -1.99 7.39
C LEU A 136 3.24 -3.20 7.02
N ALA A 137 2.65 -4.39 6.90
CA ALA A 137 3.35 -5.57 6.40
C ALA A 137 3.97 -5.34 5.01
N LEU A 138 3.21 -4.71 4.11
CA LEU A 138 3.68 -4.38 2.77
C LEU A 138 4.83 -3.36 2.80
N ILE A 139 4.77 -2.35 3.67
CA ILE A 139 5.86 -1.40 3.88
C ILE A 139 7.12 -2.13 4.36
N ASP A 140 7.00 -3.07 5.30
CA ASP A 140 8.12 -3.86 5.80
C ASP A 140 8.73 -4.75 4.70
N LEU A 141 7.89 -5.35 3.85
CA LEU A 141 8.35 -6.07 2.65
C LEU A 141 9.15 -5.14 1.73
N GLN A 142 8.66 -3.92 1.48
CA GLN A 142 9.34 -2.95 0.63
C GLN A 142 10.71 -2.53 1.20
N ARG A 143 10.83 -2.47 2.53
CA ARG A 143 12.09 -2.19 3.24
C ARG A 143 13.02 -3.40 3.32
N GLY A 144 12.50 -4.60 3.04
CA GLY A 144 13.23 -5.86 3.18
C GLY A 144 13.26 -6.41 4.61
N ASP A 145 12.47 -5.85 5.53
CA ASP A 145 12.32 -6.38 6.89
C ASP A 145 11.31 -7.54 6.88
N LEU A 146 11.77 -8.70 6.44
CA LEU A 146 10.92 -9.88 6.32
C LEU A 146 10.42 -10.40 7.67
N LYS A 147 11.10 -10.07 8.77
CA LYS A 147 10.70 -10.51 10.11
C LYS A 147 9.51 -9.68 10.60
N ALA A 148 9.61 -8.35 10.47
CA ALA A 148 8.51 -7.45 10.81
C ALA A 148 7.28 -7.73 9.92
N ALA A 149 7.49 -7.85 8.61
CA ALA A 149 6.43 -8.21 7.67
C ALA A 149 5.69 -9.51 8.05
N LYS A 150 6.41 -10.58 8.41
CA LYS A 150 5.80 -11.84 8.85
C LYS A 150 4.98 -11.68 10.14
N GLY A 151 5.42 -10.80 11.05
CA GLY A 151 4.69 -10.48 12.27
C GLY A 151 3.34 -9.82 11.96
N GLU A 152 3.35 -8.78 11.14
CA GLU A 152 2.12 -8.08 10.74
C GLU A 152 1.20 -8.96 9.88
N LEU A 153 1.73 -9.76 8.95
CA LEU A 153 0.94 -10.72 8.17
C LEU A 153 0.25 -11.76 9.05
N ALA A 154 0.94 -12.26 10.08
CA ALA A 154 0.33 -13.17 11.06
C ALA A 154 -0.77 -12.46 11.86
N ARG A 155 -0.58 -11.18 12.20
CA ARG A 155 -1.59 -10.37 12.87
C ARG A 155 -2.84 -10.18 12.00
N VAL A 156 -2.66 -9.85 10.73
CA VAL A 156 -3.75 -9.76 9.73
C VAL A 156 -4.48 -11.09 9.62
N ALA A 157 -3.78 -12.21 9.47
CA ALA A 157 -4.38 -13.54 9.29
C ALA A 157 -5.28 -13.95 10.48
N ASN A 158 -4.95 -13.52 11.70
CA ASN A 158 -5.72 -13.81 12.91
C ASN A 158 -6.80 -12.74 13.23
N SER A 159 -6.94 -11.72 12.40
CA SER A 159 -7.90 -10.64 12.59
C SER A 159 -9.29 -10.98 12.04
N ARG A 160 -10.31 -10.24 12.48
CA ARG A 160 -11.71 -10.42 12.03
C ARG A 160 -11.86 -10.40 10.51
N TYR A 161 -11.10 -9.54 9.83
CA TYR A 161 -11.14 -9.36 8.38
C TYR A 161 -9.94 -9.97 7.65
N GLY A 162 -9.16 -10.84 8.32
CA GLY A 162 -7.94 -11.43 7.76
C GLY A 162 -8.16 -12.21 6.46
N HIS A 163 -9.34 -12.78 6.27
CA HIS A 163 -9.72 -13.53 5.07
C HIS A 163 -9.84 -12.66 3.81
N ASN A 164 -9.88 -11.33 3.94
CA ASN A 164 -9.89 -10.41 2.81
C ASN A 164 -8.50 -10.21 2.18
N PHE A 165 -7.45 -10.66 2.87
CA PHE A 165 -6.06 -10.43 2.47
C PHE A 165 -5.35 -11.75 2.14
N PRO A 166 -4.52 -11.82 1.08
CA PRO A 166 -3.81 -13.03 0.66
C PRO A 166 -2.58 -13.32 1.55
N THR A 167 -2.73 -13.25 2.87
CA THR A 167 -1.64 -13.42 3.85
C THR A 167 -0.97 -14.78 3.75
N ALA A 168 -1.74 -15.87 3.60
CA ALA A 168 -1.21 -17.22 3.48
C ALA A 168 -0.29 -17.37 2.25
N GLN A 169 -0.69 -16.81 1.11
CA GLN A 169 0.07 -16.85 -0.13
C GLN A 169 1.42 -16.13 0.01
N ILE A 170 1.42 -14.91 0.58
CA ILE A 170 2.67 -14.17 0.82
C ILE A 170 3.58 -14.92 1.80
N MET A 171 3.00 -15.49 2.87
CA MET A 171 3.76 -16.23 3.87
C MET A 171 4.43 -17.47 3.26
N GLU A 172 3.76 -18.19 2.36
CA GLU A 172 4.32 -19.31 1.59
C GLU A 172 5.50 -18.85 0.70
N GLU A 173 5.29 -17.80 -0.10
CA GLU A 173 6.34 -17.22 -0.97
C GLU A 173 7.58 -16.73 -0.20
N LEU A 174 7.42 -16.34 1.07
CA LEU A 174 8.50 -15.95 1.99
C LEU A 174 9.20 -17.13 2.70
N THR A 175 8.71 -18.36 2.53
CA THR A 175 9.28 -19.58 3.10
C THR A 175 9.90 -20.51 2.06
N GLU A 176 9.46 -20.45 0.81
CA GLU A 176 9.98 -21.26 -0.29
C GLU A 176 11.32 -20.76 -0.89
N LYS A 177 11.99 -19.81 -0.23
CA LYS A 177 13.30 -19.25 -0.63
C LYS A 177 14.33 -19.39 0.48
#